data_AF-A0A1V6ELP6-F1
#
_entry.id   AF-A0A1V6ELP6-F1
#
_cell.length_a   1.000
_cell.length_b   1.000
_cell.length_c   1.000
_cell.angle_alpha   90.00
_cell.angle_beta   90.00
_cell.angle_gamma   90.00
#
_symmetry.space_group_name_H-M   'P 1'
#
loop_
_entity.id
_entity.type
_entity.pdbx_description
1 polymer ?
#
loop_
_entity_poly.entity_id
_entity_poly.type
_entity_poly.pdbx_seq_one_letter_code
_entity_poly.pdbx_strand_id
1 'polypeptide(L)'
;MLRPRKHLIPVLIILFWLVMMGILVYREAIVPRMYHGLASRRIDMPQSLSLGLYFSEDQQVGYINLHTAPEERAEEKGYVLSANGRVEFPLFGQETRLQLMGTAWMSAVSGLREFDFHLNAADHEMRIVGTVQEGMVDAALYTAGEKIPFKLPVGRELLLSGSLGLNAASMPRLLPGEVAFVDAFDPTTMSVGRAKIEALHYESLEVAGEPLETIVVATTISGITTRAWVSQEEEIIRAETPFGLIIKRVDPREAVGPLHPDNTADMVRRLAIKAAGPAPDPGADALRLHITGIGEALMPPQDTRQRRTGDAWLIVRQDPKDSTLSEPFSGSDMDLYLGSDMFIQTAHPRIQELAREIVGRAENPWGNAVRIHDWVYANIAKESVLSVPSALTVLEVRKGDCNEHAVLFTALARAAGIPTRIAIGLVWSPALASFGYHAWPEVYVGRWMAMDPTFGECTANPTHIKLFTGGIDQWPRLMAYIGAIRLEILEDRQPPV
;
A
#
# COMPACT_ATOMS: atom_id res chain seq x y z
N MET A 1 67.48 -4.24 4.64
CA MET A 1 66.72 -5.47 4.36
C MET A 1 65.43 -5.41 5.17
N LEU A 2 64.32 -4.96 4.57
CA LEU A 2 63.00 -4.90 5.22
C LEU A 2 61.93 -5.33 4.23
N ARG A 3 61.54 -6.61 4.30
CA ARG A 3 60.25 -7.17 3.85
C ARG A 3 60.12 -8.52 4.55
N PRO A 4 59.04 -8.74 5.31
CA PRO A 4 57.79 -9.09 4.65
C PRO A 4 56.56 -8.48 5.35
N ARG A 5 55.96 -7.46 4.72
CA ARG A 5 54.60 -6.96 5.05
C ARG A 5 53.60 -7.25 3.92
N LYS A 6 53.88 -8.22 3.05
CA LYS A 6 53.01 -8.57 1.91
C LYS A 6 51.96 -9.63 2.23
N HIS A 7 52.09 -10.36 3.33
CA HIS A 7 51.13 -11.40 3.74
C HIS A 7 50.22 -10.98 4.90
N LEU A 8 50.50 -9.87 5.59
CA LEU A 8 49.69 -9.42 6.72
C LEU A 8 48.33 -8.87 6.28
N ILE A 9 48.29 -8.13 5.17
CA ILE A 9 47.07 -7.49 4.67
C ILE A 9 46.06 -8.55 4.16
N PRO A 10 46.45 -9.54 3.33
CA PRO A 10 45.54 -10.61 2.93
C PRO A 10 45.00 -11.40 4.13
N VAL A 11 45.84 -11.67 5.14
CA VAL A 11 45.42 -12.39 6.36
C VAL A 11 44.40 -11.59 7.16
N LEU A 12 44.58 -10.28 7.30
CA LEU A 12 43.62 -9.41 7.98
C LEU A 12 42.29 -9.31 7.23
N ILE A 13 42.32 -9.27 5.89
CA ILE A 13 41.11 -9.26 5.06
C ILE A 13 40.34 -10.59 5.20
N ILE A 14 41.04 -11.73 5.15
CA ILE A 14 40.43 -13.05 5.33
C ILE A 14 39.86 -13.18 6.75
N LEU A 15 40.58 -12.72 7.77
CA LEU A 15 40.11 -12.76 9.15
C LEU A 15 38.86 -11.87 9.34
N PHE A 16 38.86 -10.66 8.80
CA PHE A 16 37.70 -9.76 8.82
C PHE A 16 36.50 -10.38 8.08
N TRP A 17 36.73 -10.99 6.92
CA TRP A 17 35.70 -11.68 6.16
C TRP A 17 35.12 -12.89 6.92
N LEU A 18 35.97 -13.69 7.58
CA LEU A 18 35.53 -14.82 8.40
C LEU A 18 34.76 -14.37 9.64
N VAL A 19 35.16 -13.26 10.27
CA VAL A 19 34.41 -12.64 11.38
C VAL A 19 33.06 -12.12 10.88
N MET A 20 33.01 -11.48 9.71
CA MET A 20 31.76 -11.00 9.12
C MET A 20 30.84 -12.14 8.68
N MET A 21 31.38 -13.21 8.10
CA MET A 21 30.63 -14.43 7.79
C MET A 21 30.18 -15.15 9.05
N GLY A 22 30.99 -15.16 10.10
CA GLY A 22 30.62 -15.69 11.42
C GLY A 22 29.47 -14.91 12.05
N ILE A 23 29.49 -13.58 11.97
CA ILE A 23 28.39 -12.70 12.41
C ILE A 23 27.16 -12.88 11.52
N LEU A 24 27.32 -13.01 10.20
CA LEU A 24 26.23 -13.24 9.26
C LEU A 24 25.57 -14.60 9.48
N VAL A 25 26.34 -15.68 9.63
CA VAL A 25 25.85 -17.02 9.97
C VAL A 25 25.24 -17.02 11.37
N TYR A 26 25.89 -16.35 12.33
CA TYR A 26 25.32 -16.19 13.66
C TYR A 26 23.98 -15.47 13.59
N ARG A 27 23.82 -14.43 12.78
CA ARG A 27 22.59 -13.63 12.66
C ARG A 27 21.50 -14.26 11.79
N GLU A 28 21.86 -14.96 10.71
CA GLU A 28 20.91 -15.47 9.70
C GLU A 28 20.64 -16.98 9.86
N ALA A 29 21.52 -17.72 10.56
CA ALA A 29 21.36 -19.16 10.75
C ALA A 29 21.39 -19.60 12.22
N ILE A 30 22.08 -18.89 13.12
CA ILE A 30 22.17 -19.28 14.53
C ILE A 30 21.17 -18.52 15.40
N VAL A 31 20.96 -17.22 15.22
CA VAL A 31 19.98 -16.39 15.95
C VAL A 31 18.57 -16.94 15.68
N PRO A 32 18.12 -17.15 14.43
CA PRO A 32 16.84 -17.81 14.15
C PRO A 32 16.72 -19.24 14.73
N ARG A 33 17.86 -19.95 14.90
CA ARG A 33 17.89 -21.30 15.52
C ARG A 33 18.05 -21.30 17.05
N MET A 34 18.63 -20.27 17.64
CA MET A 34 18.86 -20.14 19.09
C MET A 34 17.64 -19.51 19.77
N TYR A 35 16.92 -18.65 19.06
CA TYR A 35 15.57 -18.26 19.41
C TYR A 35 14.59 -19.32 18.85
N HIS A 36 14.76 -20.56 19.29
CA HIS A 36 13.74 -21.59 19.16
C HIS A 36 12.48 -21.12 19.87
N GLY A 37 11.43 -20.92 19.08
CA GLY A 37 10.08 -20.70 19.56
C GLY A 37 9.65 -19.25 19.55
N LEU A 38 8.94 -18.88 18.48
CA LEU A 38 7.62 -18.27 18.61
C LEU A 38 6.64 -19.23 19.34
N ALA A 39 7.11 -19.91 20.39
CA ALA A 39 6.31 -20.66 21.33
C ALA A 39 5.65 -19.64 22.25
N SER A 40 4.78 -18.84 21.64
CA SER A 40 3.88 -17.99 22.38
C SER A 40 3.11 -18.86 23.36
N ARG A 41 2.75 -18.32 24.53
CA ARG A 41 1.79 -18.92 25.48
C ARG A 41 0.53 -19.50 24.82
N ARG A 42 0.23 -19.12 23.57
CA ARG A 42 -0.93 -19.53 22.75
C ARG A 42 -0.91 -20.98 22.30
N ILE A 43 0.27 -21.61 22.24
CA ILE A 43 0.40 -23.05 21.94
C ILE A 43 -0.05 -23.89 23.14
N ASP A 44 0.03 -23.32 24.35
CA ASP A 44 -0.29 -24.04 25.57
C ASP A 44 -1.66 -23.66 26.14
N MET A 45 -2.14 -22.42 25.93
CA MET A 45 -3.44 -21.97 26.44
C MET A 45 -4.17 -21.00 25.50
N PRO A 46 -5.52 -21.01 25.51
CA PRO A 46 -6.30 -20.03 24.76
C PRO A 46 -6.02 -18.58 25.21
N GLN A 47 -6.05 -17.64 24.27
CA GLN A 47 -5.90 -16.21 24.53
C GLN A 47 -6.94 -15.40 23.75
N SER A 48 -7.32 -14.26 24.31
CA SER A 48 -8.19 -13.28 23.64
C SER A 48 -7.60 -11.89 23.78
N LEU A 49 -7.54 -11.15 22.68
CA LEU A 49 -7.06 -9.79 22.61
C LEU A 49 -8.10 -8.92 21.89
N SER A 50 -8.52 -7.84 22.53
CA SER A 50 -9.41 -6.84 21.96
C SER A 50 -8.66 -5.53 21.78
N LEU A 51 -8.65 -5.04 20.55
CA LEU A 51 -7.97 -3.81 20.14
C LEU A 51 -9.03 -2.82 19.67
N GLY A 52 -9.05 -1.62 20.24
CA GLY A 52 -9.80 -0.48 19.73
C GLY A 52 -8.94 0.32 18.75
N LEU A 53 -9.56 0.83 17.68
CA LEU A 53 -8.93 1.66 16.66
C LEU A 53 -9.45 3.09 16.78
N TYR A 54 -8.55 4.07 16.78
CA TYR A 54 -8.87 5.47 17.06
C TYR A 54 -8.10 6.43 16.15
N PHE A 55 -8.69 7.58 15.77
CA PHE A 55 -7.97 8.67 15.06
C PHE A 55 -7.46 9.79 15.98
N SER A 56 -7.97 9.84 17.21
CA SER A 56 -7.52 10.71 18.29
C SER A 56 -7.69 9.96 19.60
N GLU A 57 -7.22 10.49 20.73
CA GLU A 57 -7.33 9.78 22.01
C GLU A 57 -8.76 9.31 22.33
N ASP A 58 -9.78 10.04 21.85
CA ASP A 58 -11.19 9.83 22.19
C ASP A 58 -12.08 9.39 21.01
N GLN A 59 -11.58 9.46 19.77
CA GLN A 59 -12.40 9.15 18.58
C GLN A 59 -12.20 7.71 18.12
N GLN A 60 -13.01 6.79 18.63
CA GLN A 60 -13.01 5.39 18.19
C GLN A 60 -13.67 5.23 16.82
N VAL A 61 -12.95 4.57 15.91
CA VAL A 61 -13.39 4.24 14.55
C VAL A 61 -13.52 2.75 14.31
N GLY A 62 -13.13 1.91 15.25
CA GLY A 62 -13.35 0.48 15.10
C GLY A 62 -12.76 -0.35 16.22
N TYR A 63 -12.77 -1.66 15.98
CA TYR A 63 -12.14 -2.65 16.82
C TYR A 63 -11.70 -3.88 16.03
N ILE A 64 -10.75 -4.62 16.59
CA ILE A 64 -10.33 -5.94 16.14
C ILE A 64 -10.24 -6.84 17.36
N ASN A 65 -10.95 -7.97 17.30
CA ASN A 65 -10.88 -9.04 18.29
C ASN A 65 -10.10 -10.21 17.69
N LEU A 66 -9.09 -10.64 18.40
CA LEU A 66 -8.27 -11.80 18.06
C LEU A 66 -8.46 -12.85 19.15
N HIS A 67 -8.70 -14.08 18.75
CA HIS A 67 -8.75 -15.23 19.64
C HIS A 67 -7.78 -16.29 19.14
N THR A 68 -7.01 -16.88 20.03
CA THR A 68 -6.15 -18.02 19.70
C THR A 68 -6.44 -19.19 20.60
N ALA A 69 -6.44 -20.39 20.02
CA ALA A 69 -6.59 -21.64 20.77
C ALA A 69 -5.56 -22.68 20.28
N PRO A 70 -4.92 -23.43 21.20
CA PRO A 70 -4.08 -24.56 20.83
C PRO A 70 -4.82 -25.55 19.93
N GLU A 71 -4.19 -25.96 18.84
CA GLU A 71 -4.74 -26.97 17.94
C GLU A 71 -3.62 -27.76 17.28
N GLU A 72 -3.72 -29.09 17.35
CA GLU A 72 -2.78 -30.01 16.70
C GLU A 72 -3.38 -30.49 15.38
N ARG A 73 -2.64 -30.33 14.28
CA ARG A 73 -3.04 -30.82 12.94
C ARG A 73 -1.90 -31.61 12.34
N ALA A 74 -2.22 -32.78 11.78
CA ALA A 74 -1.24 -33.65 11.12
C ALA A 74 0.03 -33.92 11.95
N GLU A 75 -0.14 -34.17 13.26
CA GLU A 75 0.95 -34.42 14.23
C GLU A 75 1.88 -33.23 14.49
N GLU A 76 1.55 -32.04 13.97
CA GLU A 76 2.21 -30.79 14.30
C GLU A 76 1.39 -30.02 15.33
N LYS A 77 2.04 -29.67 16.44
CA LYS A 77 1.48 -28.72 17.40
C LYS A 77 1.38 -27.33 16.76
N GLY A 78 0.32 -26.62 17.09
CA GLY A 78 0.08 -25.28 16.59
C GLY A 78 -1.05 -24.59 17.35
N TYR A 79 -1.57 -23.54 16.74
CA TYR A 79 -2.77 -22.86 17.23
C TYR A 79 -3.60 -22.34 16.06
N VAL A 80 -4.90 -22.24 16.27
CA VAL A 80 -5.78 -21.47 15.39
C VAL A 80 -5.90 -20.05 15.89
N LEU A 81 -5.74 -19.10 14.99
CA LEU A 81 -6.07 -17.69 15.15
C LEU A 81 -7.43 -17.44 14.50
N SER A 82 -8.34 -16.84 15.25
CA SER A 82 -9.60 -16.31 14.76
C SER A 82 -9.58 -14.80 14.91
N ALA A 83 -9.91 -14.09 13.83
CA ALA A 83 -10.00 -12.63 13.82
C ALA A 83 -11.42 -12.21 13.48
N ASN A 84 -11.94 -11.22 14.21
CA ASN A 84 -13.16 -10.52 13.86
C ASN A 84 -13.01 -9.04 14.20
N GLY A 85 -13.20 -8.17 13.23
CA GLY A 85 -13.07 -6.73 13.41
C GLY A 85 -14.11 -5.96 12.65
N ARG A 86 -14.38 -4.76 13.11
CA ARG A 86 -15.19 -3.77 12.40
C ARG A 86 -14.47 -2.45 12.44
N VAL A 87 -14.38 -1.80 11.29
CA VAL A 87 -13.90 -0.43 11.19
C VAL A 87 -14.95 0.37 10.46
N GLU A 88 -15.37 1.46 11.06
CA GLU A 88 -16.21 2.47 10.45
C GLU A 88 -15.36 3.72 10.28
N PHE A 89 -15.08 4.05 9.03
CA PHE A 89 -14.38 5.26 8.71
C PHE A 89 -15.09 5.96 7.55
N PRO A 90 -15.12 7.29 7.59
CA PRO A 90 -15.64 8.05 6.49
C PRO A 90 -14.67 8.04 5.30
N LEU A 91 -15.13 7.73 4.10
CA LEU A 91 -14.35 7.78 2.87
C LEU A 91 -15.05 8.72 1.86
N PHE A 92 -14.37 9.79 1.43
CA PHE A 92 -14.88 10.81 0.49
C PHE A 92 -16.31 11.34 0.76
N GLY A 93 -16.68 11.52 2.03
CA GLY A 93 -17.99 12.06 2.39
C GLY A 93 -19.08 11.02 2.67
N GLN A 94 -18.80 9.71 2.53
CA GLN A 94 -19.71 8.62 2.91
C GLN A 94 -19.17 7.83 4.11
N GLU A 95 -20.04 7.50 5.06
CA GLU A 95 -19.70 6.56 6.14
C GLU A 95 -19.53 5.16 5.56
N THR A 96 -18.33 4.61 5.70
CA THR A 96 -18.04 3.27 5.18
C THR A 96 -17.77 2.31 6.33
N ARG A 97 -18.46 1.17 6.30
CA ARG A 97 -18.28 0.08 7.26
C ARG A 97 -17.54 -1.07 6.61
N LEU A 98 -16.42 -1.44 7.20
CA LEU A 98 -15.63 -2.60 6.87
C LEU A 98 -15.75 -3.62 8.01
N GLN A 99 -16.02 -4.88 7.65
CA GLN A 99 -16.04 -6.01 8.56
C GLN A 99 -15.00 -7.02 8.09
N LEU A 100 -14.09 -7.37 8.98
CA LEU A 100 -13.08 -8.40 8.77
C LEU A 100 -13.46 -9.61 9.61
N MET A 101 -13.47 -10.80 9.03
CA MET A 101 -13.60 -12.04 9.78
C MET A 101 -12.73 -13.12 9.14
N GLY A 102 -12.15 -14.01 9.92
CA GLY A 102 -11.38 -15.10 9.33
C GLY A 102 -10.62 -15.92 10.33
N THR A 103 -9.98 -16.95 9.82
CA THR A 103 -9.15 -17.84 10.61
C THR A 103 -7.81 -18.11 9.91
N ALA A 104 -6.82 -18.48 10.72
CA ALA A 104 -5.54 -18.97 10.24
C ALA A 104 -5.05 -20.09 11.15
N TRP A 105 -4.41 -21.09 10.58
CA TRP A 105 -3.70 -22.12 11.35
C TRP A 105 -2.20 -21.87 11.30
N MET A 106 -1.59 -21.85 12.49
CA MET A 106 -0.17 -21.58 12.69
C MET A 106 0.51 -22.81 13.30
N SER A 107 1.42 -23.42 12.54
CA SER A 107 2.31 -24.48 13.01
C SER A 107 3.38 -23.90 13.94
N ALA A 108 3.65 -24.60 15.04
CA ALA A 108 4.73 -24.25 15.96
C ALA A 108 6.12 -24.35 15.31
N VAL A 109 6.25 -25.13 14.23
CA VAL A 109 7.52 -25.40 13.53
C VAL A 109 7.66 -24.52 12.30
N SER A 110 6.58 -24.41 11.51
CA SER A 110 6.64 -23.85 10.16
C SER A 110 5.89 -22.52 10.01
N GLY A 111 5.32 -21.97 11.09
CA GLY A 111 4.59 -20.70 11.05
C GLY A 111 3.22 -20.83 10.38
N LEU A 112 2.81 -19.80 9.62
CA LEU A 112 1.52 -19.82 8.91
C LEU A 112 1.47 -20.99 7.93
N ARG A 113 0.35 -21.73 7.93
CA ARG A 113 0.14 -22.88 7.04
C ARG A 113 -1.15 -22.81 6.26
N GLU A 114 -2.20 -22.25 6.86
CA GLU A 114 -3.52 -22.11 6.23
C GLU A 114 -4.15 -20.80 6.69
N PHE A 115 -4.92 -20.16 5.82
CA PHE A 115 -5.71 -19.00 6.16
C PHE A 115 -6.96 -18.89 5.30
N ASP A 116 -8.00 -18.29 5.88
CA ASP A 116 -9.27 -18.00 5.24
C ASP A 116 -9.85 -16.72 5.85
N PHE A 117 -9.78 -15.63 5.10
CA PHE A 117 -10.23 -14.31 5.54
C PHE A 117 -11.31 -13.78 4.62
N HIS A 118 -12.38 -13.28 5.22
CA HIS A 118 -13.45 -12.55 4.58
C HIS A 118 -13.37 -11.07 4.97
N LEU A 119 -13.47 -10.21 3.98
CA LEU A 119 -13.61 -8.78 4.12
C LEU A 119 -14.91 -8.36 3.46
N ASN A 120 -15.83 -7.83 4.27
CA ASN A 120 -17.10 -7.30 3.80
C ASN A 120 -17.09 -5.80 3.94
N ALA A 121 -17.41 -5.09 2.86
CA ALA A 121 -17.57 -3.65 2.91
C ALA A 121 -18.76 -3.21 2.07
N ALA A 122 -19.74 -2.58 2.73
CA ALA A 122 -21.05 -2.29 2.14
C ALA A 122 -21.64 -3.53 1.43
N ASP A 123 -21.83 -3.47 0.11
CA ASP A 123 -22.41 -4.54 -0.72
C ASP A 123 -21.37 -5.50 -1.32
N HIS A 124 -20.11 -5.44 -0.88
CA HIS A 124 -19.00 -6.19 -1.47
C HIS A 124 -18.43 -7.20 -0.49
N GLU A 125 -18.33 -8.45 -0.94
CA GLU A 125 -17.64 -9.53 -0.24
C GLU A 125 -16.35 -9.85 -0.97
N MET A 126 -15.27 -9.93 -0.21
CA MET A 126 -14.00 -10.48 -0.64
C MET A 126 -13.61 -11.61 0.29
N ARG A 127 -13.11 -12.70 -0.26
CA ARG A 127 -12.55 -13.81 0.52
C ARG A 127 -11.20 -14.20 -0.02
N ILE A 128 -10.20 -14.28 0.85
CA ILE A 128 -8.87 -14.77 0.50
C ILE A 128 -8.64 -16.05 1.27
N VAL A 129 -8.44 -17.14 0.56
CA VAL A 129 -8.17 -18.46 1.13
C VAL A 129 -6.92 -19.04 0.51
N GLY A 130 -6.06 -19.64 1.33
CA GLY A 130 -4.82 -20.20 0.84
C GLY A 130 -4.08 -21.04 1.83
N THR A 131 -3.04 -21.70 1.33
CA THR A 131 -2.11 -22.50 2.11
C THR A 131 -0.68 -22.05 1.87
N VAL A 132 0.19 -22.30 2.83
CA VAL A 132 1.62 -21.99 2.75
C VAL A 132 2.42 -23.27 2.85
N GLN A 133 3.11 -23.61 1.77
CA GLN A 133 3.93 -24.81 1.67
C GLN A 133 5.26 -24.48 0.99
N GLU A 134 6.35 -25.03 1.53
CA GLU A 134 7.69 -24.94 0.92
C GLU A 134 8.19 -23.51 0.62
N GLY A 135 7.75 -22.51 1.38
CA GLY A 135 8.11 -21.10 1.12
C GLY A 135 7.32 -20.49 -0.05
N MET A 136 6.13 -21.02 -0.34
CA MET A 136 5.20 -20.48 -1.32
C MET A 136 3.81 -20.37 -0.70
N VAL A 137 3.15 -19.24 -0.89
CA VAL A 137 1.71 -19.07 -0.70
C VAL A 137 1.01 -19.54 -1.96
N ASP A 138 0.09 -20.49 -1.84
CA ASP A 138 -0.84 -20.92 -2.89
C ASP A 138 -2.26 -20.56 -2.44
N ALA A 139 -2.84 -19.53 -3.05
CA ALA A 139 -4.05 -18.90 -2.56
C ALA A 139 -4.98 -18.46 -3.71
N ALA A 140 -6.21 -18.13 -3.36
CA ALA A 140 -7.18 -17.56 -4.27
C ALA A 140 -7.95 -16.42 -3.60
N LEU A 141 -8.08 -15.31 -4.33
CA LEU A 141 -8.98 -14.21 -4.01
C LEU A 141 -10.32 -14.49 -4.70
N TYR A 142 -11.39 -14.49 -3.93
CA TYR A 142 -12.76 -14.51 -4.38
C TYR A 142 -13.33 -13.11 -4.24
N THR A 143 -13.78 -12.53 -5.34
CA THR A 143 -14.39 -11.20 -5.37
C THR A 143 -15.31 -11.11 -6.58
N ALA A 144 -16.47 -10.46 -6.44
CA ALA A 144 -17.45 -10.29 -7.52
C ALA A 144 -17.77 -11.60 -8.27
N GLY A 145 -17.98 -12.69 -7.52
CA GLY A 145 -18.29 -14.02 -8.08
C GLY A 145 -17.14 -14.74 -8.81
N GLU A 146 -15.99 -14.09 -8.98
CA GLU A 146 -14.82 -14.65 -9.67
C GLU A 146 -13.82 -15.24 -8.69
N LYS A 147 -13.06 -16.24 -9.15
CA LYS A 147 -11.94 -16.83 -8.42
C LYS A 147 -10.63 -16.48 -9.12
N ILE A 148 -9.78 -15.71 -8.43
CA ILE A 148 -8.48 -15.26 -8.93
C ILE A 148 -7.38 -16.02 -8.16
N PRO A 149 -6.83 -17.12 -8.71
CA PRO A 149 -5.73 -17.84 -8.09
C PRO A 149 -4.42 -17.06 -8.22
N PHE A 150 -3.56 -17.13 -7.20
CA PHE A 150 -2.23 -16.55 -7.21
C PHE A 150 -1.23 -17.38 -6.40
N LYS A 151 0.05 -17.25 -6.76
CA LYS A 151 1.16 -17.88 -6.05
C LYS A 151 2.25 -16.86 -5.75
N LEU A 152 2.73 -16.82 -4.52
CA LEU A 152 3.74 -15.85 -4.08
C LEU A 152 4.86 -16.55 -3.29
N PRO A 153 6.14 -16.31 -3.60
CA PRO A 153 7.25 -16.79 -2.78
C PRO A 153 7.29 -16.06 -1.45
N VAL A 154 7.49 -16.81 -0.36
CA VAL A 154 7.55 -16.32 1.02
C VAL A 154 8.71 -16.96 1.78
N GLY A 155 9.28 -16.20 2.72
CA GLY A 155 10.25 -16.74 3.66
C GLY A 155 9.66 -17.82 4.58
N ARG A 156 10.52 -18.59 5.24
CA ARG A 156 10.12 -19.67 6.16
C ARG A 156 9.41 -19.19 7.43
N GLU A 157 9.59 -17.92 7.80
CA GLU A 157 9.02 -17.30 9.00
C GLU A 157 8.08 -16.17 8.59
N LEU A 158 6.98 -16.52 7.91
CA LEU A 158 6.03 -15.54 7.41
C LEU A 158 5.12 -15.01 8.53
N LEU A 159 5.19 -13.70 8.78
CA LEU A 159 4.17 -13.01 9.58
C LEU A 159 3.01 -12.57 8.68
N LEU A 160 1.78 -12.83 9.12
CA LEU A 160 0.59 -12.17 8.57
C LEU A 160 0.53 -10.74 9.12
N SER A 161 0.86 -9.76 8.28
CA SER A 161 0.62 -8.35 8.57
C SER A 161 -0.86 -8.04 8.37
N GLY A 162 -1.71 -8.60 9.24
CA GLY A 162 -3.09 -8.15 9.34
C GLY A 162 -3.10 -6.73 9.90
N SER A 163 -3.62 -5.76 9.16
CA SER A 163 -3.81 -4.37 9.58
C SER A 163 -2.55 -3.56 9.89
N LEU A 164 -2.06 -2.76 8.92
CA LEU A 164 -1.24 -1.57 9.19
C LEU A 164 0.10 -1.82 9.91
N GLY A 165 0.71 -2.99 9.71
CA GLY A 165 2.00 -3.36 10.33
C GLY A 165 1.89 -3.79 11.80
N LEU A 166 0.68 -4.08 12.28
CA LEU A 166 0.41 -4.48 13.65
C LEU A 166 0.54 -5.99 13.78
N ASN A 167 1.78 -6.46 13.88
CA ASN A 167 2.04 -7.82 14.31
C ASN A 167 1.84 -7.92 15.83
N ALA A 168 0.60 -7.70 16.31
CA ALA A 168 0.20 -7.83 17.72
C ALA A 168 0.32 -9.26 18.28
N ALA A 169 0.71 -10.20 17.43
CA ALA A 169 0.70 -11.62 17.75
C ALA A 169 2.08 -12.22 18.07
N SER A 170 3.18 -11.59 17.64
CA SER A 170 4.49 -12.26 17.60
C SER A 170 5.64 -11.25 17.43
N MET A 171 5.91 -10.43 18.44
CA MET A 171 7.09 -9.57 18.46
C MET A 171 8.24 -10.30 19.17
N PRO A 172 9.45 -10.38 18.59
CA PRO A 172 10.58 -10.97 19.28
C PRO A 172 10.88 -10.18 20.57
N ARG A 173 11.30 -10.85 21.64
CA ARG A 173 11.86 -10.17 22.82
C ARG A 173 13.13 -9.45 22.40
N LEU A 174 13.05 -8.13 22.34
CA LEU A 174 14.16 -7.25 22.05
C LEU A 174 14.44 -6.39 23.28
N LEU A 175 15.72 -6.15 23.56
CA LEU A 175 16.16 -5.14 24.51
C LEU A 175 16.39 -3.80 23.78
N PRO A 176 16.31 -2.65 24.47
CA PRO A 176 16.59 -1.35 23.85
C PRO A 176 17.93 -1.34 23.10
N GLY A 177 17.89 -0.92 21.84
CA GLY A 177 19.01 -0.90 20.90
C GLY A 177 19.13 -2.14 20.01
N GLU A 178 18.36 -3.21 20.26
CA GLU A 178 18.35 -4.40 19.42
C GLU A 178 17.45 -4.24 18.18
N VAL A 179 17.86 -4.89 17.08
CA VAL A 179 17.16 -4.85 15.80
C VAL A 179 16.97 -6.26 15.25
N ALA A 180 15.74 -6.61 14.88
CA ALA A 180 15.37 -7.84 14.19
C ALA A 180 14.82 -7.55 12.78
N PHE A 181 14.90 -8.57 11.91
CA PHE A 181 14.31 -8.50 10.58
C PHE A 181 13.49 -9.76 10.31
N VAL A 182 12.25 -9.60 9.86
CA VAL A 182 11.32 -10.70 9.61
C VAL A 182 10.58 -10.48 8.29
N ASP A 183 10.21 -11.54 7.59
CA ASP A 183 9.42 -11.44 6.37
C ASP A 183 7.93 -11.33 6.73
N ALA A 184 7.22 -10.40 6.08
CA ALA A 184 5.82 -10.12 6.34
C ALA A 184 5.01 -10.12 5.03
N PHE A 185 3.87 -10.82 5.01
CA PHE A 185 2.91 -10.77 3.92
C PHE A 185 1.77 -9.81 4.26
N ASP A 186 1.52 -8.86 3.36
CA ASP A 186 0.40 -7.93 3.44
C ASP A 186 -0.71 -8.39 2.47
N PRO A 187 -1.86 -8.88 2.99
CA PRO A 187 -2.96 -9.34 2.16
C PRO A 187 -3.73 -8.21 1.46
N THR A 188 -3.56 -6.95 1.87
CA THR A 188 -4.23 -5.80 1.25
C THR A 188 -3.54 -5.36 -0.04
N THR A 189 -2.20 -5.44 -0.06
CA THR A 189 -1.37 -5.13 -1.23
C THR A 189 -0.91 -6.37 -1.98
N MET A 190 -1.19 -7.57 -1.44
CA MET A 190 -0.79 -8.87 -1.98
C MET A 190 0.74 -8.95 -2.19
N SER A 191 1.49 -8.37 -1.27
CA SER A 191 2.95 -8.21 -1.37
C SER A 191 3.67 -8.78 -0.15
N VAL A 192 4.94 -9.18 -0.35
CA VAL A 192 5.83 -9.64 0.72
C VAL A 192 6.92 -8.60 0.91
N GLY A 193 7.09 -8.12 2.15
CA GLY A 193 8.10 -7.13 2.52
C GLY A 193 8.94 -7.62 3.70
N ARG A 194 10.20 -7.14 3.79
CA ARG A 194 11.05 -7.39 4.95
C ARG A 194 10.82 -6.29 6.00
N ALA A 195 10.30 -6.68 7.16
CA ALA A 195 10.11 -5.81 8.30
C ALA A 195 11.42 -5.58 9.04
N LYS A 196 11.74 -4.34 9.37
CA LYS A 196 12.77 -4.00 10.36
C LYS A 196 12.07 -3.68 11.68
N ILE A 197 12.40 -4.41 12.74
CA ILE A 197 11.87 -4.21 14.09
C ILE A 197 13.00 -3.71 14.97
N GLU A 198 12.83 -2.57 15.61
CA GLU A 198 13.85 -1.92 16.45
C GLU A 198 13.26 -1.56 17.81
N ALA A 199 13.85 -2.11 18.87
CA ALA A 199 13.50 -1.72 20.23
C ALA A 199 14.22 -0.41 20.59
N LEU A 200 13.47 0.63 20.92
CA LEU A 200 14.00 1.97 21.12
C LEU A 200 14.42 2.21 22.56
N HIS A 201 13.46 2.15 23.49
CA HIS A 201 13.66 2.44 24.92
C HIS A 201 12.49 1.91 25.74
N TYR A 202 12.65 1.90 27.06
CA TYR A 202 11.55 1.66 27.99
C TYR A 202 10.75 2.93 28.24
N GLU A 203 9.44 2.81 28.30
CA GLU A 203 8.50 3.88 28.61
C GLU A 203 7.38 3.33 29.50
N SER A 204 7.00 4.09 30.53
CA SER A 204 5.87 3.71 31.38
C SER A 204 4.59 4.35 30.84
N LEU A 205 3.58 3.51 30.57
CA LEU A 205 2.24 3.95 30.19
C LEU A 205 1.31 3.82 31.38
N GLU A 206 0.42 4.78 31.55
CA GLU A 206 -0.68 4.67 32.52
C GLU A 206 -1.83 3.89 31.88
N VAL A 207 -2.15 2.72 32.43
CA VAL A 207 -3.21 1.84 31.93
C VAL A 207 -4.17 1.58 33.09
N ALA A 208 -5.43 1.99 32.94
CA ALA A 208 -6.45 1.89 33.99
C ALA A 208 -6.03 2.54 35.34
N GLY A 209 -5.23 3.61 35.28
CA GLY A 209 -4.75 4.35 36.46
C GLY A 209 -3.51 3.74 37.15
N GLU A 210 -2.96 2.65 36.61
CA GLU A 210 -1.74 2.03 37.12
C GLU A 210 -0.59 2.19 36.12
N PRO A 211 0.65 2.48 36.58
CA PRO A 211 1.80 2.54 35.71
C PRO A 211 2.20 1.13 35.25
N LEU A 212 2.19 0.92 33.94
CA LEU A 212 2.67 -0.29 33.29
C LEU A 212 3.99 0.03 32.57
N GLU A 213 5.04 -0.73 32.88
CA GLU A 213 6.32 -0.62 32.16
C GLU A 213 6.22 -1.30 30.79
N THR A 214 6.60 -0.57 29.75
CA THR A 214 6.56 -1.07 28.37
C THR A 214 7.88 -0.79 27.67
N ILE A 215 8.14 -1.53 26.58
CA ILE A 215 9.20 -1.22 25.63
C ILE A 215 8.59 -0.63 24.36
N VAL A 216 9.17 0.47 23.90
CA VAL A 216 8.77 1.12 22.64
C VAL A 216 9.49 0.44 21.49
N VAL A 217 8.74 -0.14 20.57
CA VAL A 217 9.25 -0.84 19.40
C VAL A 217 8.80 -0.12 18.13
N ALA A 218 9.75 0.18 17.25
CA ALA A 218 9.49 0.70 15.92
C ALA A 218 9.55 -0.43 14.89
N THR A 219 8.45 -0.65 14.17
CA THR A 219 8.37 -1.62 13.07
C THR A 219 8.28 -0.87 11.76
N THR A 220 9.27 -1.05 10.88
CA THR A 220 9.30 -0.47 9.54
C THR A 220 9.07 -1.53 8.47
N ILE A 221 7.99 -1.42 7.71
CA ILE A 221 7.67 -2.30 6.57
C ILE A 221 7.27 -1.42 5.39
N SER A 222 7.88 -1.64 4.22
CA SER A 222 7.55 -0.91 2.98
C SER A 222 7.56 0.63 3.15
N GLY A 223 8.44 1.14 4.02
CA GLY A 223 8.59 2.57 4.34
C GLY A 223 7.65 3.10 5.44
N ILE A 224 6.67 2.32 5.89
CA ILE A 224 5.77 2.67 6.98
C ILE A 224 6.44 2.31 8.30
N THR A 225 6.62 3.29 9.19
CA THR A 225 7.13 3.05 10.54
C THR A 225 6.01 3.18 11.56
N THR A 226 5.58 2.06 12.15
CA THR A 226 4.62 2.01 13.26
C THR A 226 5.39 1.94 14.57
N ARG A 227 4.94 2.70 15.59
CA ARG A 227 5.48 2.60 16.96
C ARG A 227 4.49 1.83 17.82
N ALA A 228 4.98 0.89 18.61
CA ALA A 228 4.17 0.10 19.53
C ALA A 228 4.80 0.08 20.92
N TRP A 229 3.97 0.20 21.94
CA TRP A 229 4.33 0.02 23.35
C TRP A 229 3.92 -1.38 23.75
N VAL A 230 4.93 -2.18 24.09
CA VAL A 230 4.79 -3.62 24.32
C VAL A 230 5.10 -3.94 25.79
N SER A 231 4.24 -4.70 26.47
CA SER A 231 4.47 -5.10 27.87
C SER A 231 5.56 -6.18 28.00
N GLN A 232 5.95 -6.50 29.24
CA GLN A 232 6.91 -7.59 29.51
C GLN A 232 6.37 -8.98 29.09
N GLU A 233 5.04 -9.11 28.97
CA GLU A 233 4.34 -10.29 28.47
C GLU A 233 4.20 -10.31 26.93
N GLU A 234 4.86 -9.40 26.23
CA GLU A 234 4.85 -9.26 24.76
C GLU A 234 3.47 -8.84 24.19
N GLU A 235 2.65 -8.20 25.01
CA GLU A 235 1.33 -7.70 24.60
C GLU A 235 1.43 -6.26 24.12
N ILE A 236 0.83 -5.94 22.96
CA ILE A 236 0.70 -4.55 22.52
C ILE A 236 -0.34 -3.85 23.39
N ILE A 237 0.11 -2.84 24.12
CA ILE A 237 -0.74 -1.99 24.95
C ILE A 237 -1.27 -0.82 24.12
N ARG A 238 -0.37 -0.21 23.33
CA ARG A 238 -0.66 0.91 22.45
C ARG A 238 0.15 0.78 21.16
N ALA A 239 -0.39 1.20 20.03
CA ALA A 239 0.38 1.41 18.82
C ALA A 239 -0.08 2.67 18.09
N GLU A 240 0.85 3.31 17.39
CA GLU A 240 0.65 4.53 16.63
C GLU A 240 1.24 4.35 15.23
N THR A 241 0.43 4.67 14.24
CA THR A 241 0.83 4.66 12.84
C THR A 241 1.23 6.07 12.40
N PRO A 242 2.03 6.22 11.32
CA PRO A 242 2.49 7.54 10.87
C PRO A 242 1.36 8.43 10.31
N PHE A 243 0.17 7.88 10.09
CA PHE A 243 -1.03 8.61 9.65
C PHE A 243 -2.00 8.93 10.80
N GLY A 244 -1.55 8.79 12.06
CA GLY A 244 -2.29 9.23 13.23
C GLY A 244 -3.37 8.25 13.71
N LEU A 245 -3.38 7.00 13.23
CA LEU A 245 -4.21 5.96 13.82
C LEU A 245 -3.55 5.47 15.11
N ILE A 246 -4.30 5.56 16.19
CA ILE A 246 -3.94 5.10 17.52
C ILE A 246 -4.71 3.81 17.78
N ILE A 247 -4.02 2.83 18.33
CA ILE A 247 -4.56 1.51 18.57
C ILE A 247 -4.28 1.17 20.01
N LYS A 248 -5.32 0.80 20.74
CA LYS A 248 -5.25 0.57 22.18
C LYS A 248 -5.81 -0.79 22.48
N ARG A 249 -5.18 -1.50 23.41
CA ARG A 249 -5.86 -2.60 24.08
C ARG A 249 -7.04 -2.05 24.88
N VAL A 250 -8.19 -2.67 24.74
CA VAL A 250 -9.42 -2.30 25.43
C VAL A 250 -10.08 -3.54 26.02
N ASP A 251 -10.98 -3.34 26.98
CA ASP A 251 -11.86 -4.44 27.40
C ASP A 251 -12.76 -4.87 26.22
N PRO A 252 -12.99 -6.17 25.99
CA PRO A 252 -13.86 -6.64 24.92
C PRO A 252 -15.27 -6.00 24.92
N ARG A 253 -15.78 -5.57 26.08
CA ARG A 253 -17.07 -4.89 26.20
C ARG A 253 -17.02 -3.42 25.76
N GLU A 254 -15.88 -2.76 25.94
CA GLU A 254 -15.65 -1.37 25.52
C GLU A 254 -15.37 -1.30 24.01
N ALA A 255 -14.73 -2.32 23.44
CA ALA A 255 -14.44 -2.42 22.01
C ALA A 255 -15.69 -2.30 21.10
N VAL A 256 -16.84 -2.78 21.59
CA VAL A 256 -18.11 -2.88 20.81
C VAL A 256 -19.06 -1.69 21.09
N GLY A 257 -18.56 -0.61 21.72
CA GLY A 257 -19.32 0.61 21.97
C GLY A 257 -19.76 1.34 20.68
N PRO A 258 -20.65 2.36 20.80
CA PRO A 258 -21.04 3.17 19.67
C PRO A 258 -19.81 3.90 19.10
N LEU A 259 -19.57 3.69 17.80
CA LEU A 259 -18.51 4.37 17.08
C LEU A 259 -18.92 5.84 16.85
N HIS A 260 -17.97 6.76 16.97
CA HIS A 260 -18.21 8.20 16.80
C HIS A 260 -17.52 8.68 15.50
N PRO A 261 -18.14 8.47 14.33
CA PRO A 261 -17.56 8.77 13.02
C PRO A 261 -17.57 10.26 12.64
N ASP A 262 -17.95 11.17 13.58
CA ASP A 262 -18.17 12.60 13.34
C ASP A 262 -16.89 13.38 12.96
N ASN A 263 -16.29 13.12 11.79
CA ASN A 263 -15.69 14.15 10.91
C ASN A 263 -15.12 13.56 9.59
N THR A 264 -16.01 13.27 8.63
CA THR A 264 -15.71 12.97 7.21
C THR A 264 -14.75 13.97 6.58
N ALA A 265 -14.95 15.27 6.87
CA ALA A 265 -14.20 16.35 6.26
C ALA A 265 -12.77 16.48 6.80
N ASP A 266 -12.49 16.00 8.02
CA ASP A 266 -11.22 16.26 8.69
C ASP A 266 -10.12 15.27 8.23
N MET A 267 -10.48 14.03 7.90
CA MET A 267 -9.49 13.01 7.49
C MET A 267 -8.92 13.26 6.09
N VAL A 268 -9.76 13.51 5.08
CA VAL A 268 -9.31 13.84 3.72
C VAL A 268 -8.51 15.15 3.73
N ARG A 269 -8.92 16.13 4.55
CA ARG A 269 -8.18 17.39 4.73
C ARG A 269 -6.82 17.19 5.40
N ARG A 270 -6.68 16.25 6.35
CA ARG A 270 -5.42 15.96 7.04
C ARG A 270 -4.38 15.29 6.14
N LEU A 271 -4.81 14.47 5.19
CA LEU A 271 -3.93 13.84 4.19
C LEU A 271 -3.68 14.73 2.96
N ALA A 272 -4.54 15.74 2.73
CA ALA A 272 -4.36 16.69 1.66
C ALA A 272 -3.17 17.62 1.91
N ILE A 273 -2.49 17.98 0.83
CA ILE A 273 -1.32 18.86 0.87
C ILE A 273 -1.78 20.27 0.53
N LYS A 274 -1.80 21.13 1.54
CA LYS A 274 -2.00 22.56 1.35
C LYS A 274 -0.75 23.17 0.75
N ALA A 275 -0.81 23.57 -0.51
CA ALA A 275 0.29 24.27 -1.17
C ALA A 275 0.44 25.71 -0.64
N ALA A 276 1.68 26.19 -0.56
CA ALA A 276 1.98 27.61 -0.41
C ALA A 276 1.85 28.32 -1.77
N GLY A 277 1.70 29.64 -1.76
CA GLY A 277 1.54 30.45 -2.98
C GLY A 277 0.09 30.62 -3.44
N PRO A 278 -0.13 31.13 -4.67
CA PRO A 278 -1.46 31.33 -5.23
C PRO A 278 -2.16 29.99 -5.50
N ALA A 279 -3.49 29.99 -5.48
CA ALA A 279 -4.27 28.81 -5.91
C ALA A 279 -4.00 28.55 -7.41
N PRO A 280 -3.73 27.29 -7.81
CA PRO A 280 -3.49 26.97 -9.19
C PRO A 280 -4.80 27.02 -9.99
N ASP A 281 -4.71 27.39 -11.26
CA ASP A 281 -5.84 27.35 -12.20
C ASP A 281 -5.80 26.04 -13.02
N PRO A 282 -6.74 25.10 -12.83
CA PRO A 282 -6.85 23.90 -13.66
C PRO A 282 -7.08 24.18 -15.15
N GLY A 283 -7.56 25.38 -15.50
CA GLY A 283 -7.75 25.84 -16.88
C GLY A 283 -6.47 26.29 -17.58
N ALA A 284 -5.39 26.53 -16.85
CA ALA A 284 -4.13 27.01 -17.42
C ALA A 284 -3.46 25.97 -18.35
N ASP A 285 -2.49 26.43 -19.15
CA ASP A 285 -1.65 25.58 -20.00
C ASP A 285 -0.45 24.99 -19.26
N ALA A 286 -0.04 25.61 -18.15
CA ALA A 286 1.07 25.15 -17.34
C ALA A 286 0.89 25.46 -15.85
N LEU A 287 1.61 24.71 -15.02
CA LEU A 287 1.76 24.94 -13.59
C LEU A 287 3.26 24.96 -13.26
N ARG A 288 3.69 25.99 -12.53
CA ARG A 288 5.06 26.10 -12.01
C ARG A 288 5.04 25.99 -10.50
N LEU A 289 5.94 25.19 -9.95
CA LEU A 289 5.99 24.94 -8.51
C LEU A 289 7.38 24.53 -8.02
N HIS A 290 7.65 24.72 -6.73
CA HIS A 290 8.71 24.00 -6.02
C HIS A 290 8.14 22.78 -5.31
N ILE A 291 8.90 21.68 -5.34
CA ILE A 291 8.60 20.45 -4.60
C ILE A 291 9.74 20.22 -3.62
N THR A 292 9.43 20.21 -2.33
CA THR A 292 10.43 20.12 -1.25
C THR A 292 9.98 19.14 -0.16
N GLY A 293 10.84 18.89 0.83
CA GLY A 293 10.52 18.04 2.00
C GLY A 293 10.68 16.54 1.79
N ILE A 294 10.96 16.11 0.56
CA ILE A 294 11.27 14.72 0.19
C ILE A 294 12.73 14.58 -0.26
N GLY A 295 13.32 13.40 -0.08
CA GLY A 295 14.69 13.12 -0.50
C GLY A 295 14.83 12.97 -2.02
N GLU A 296 16.04 13.13 -2.56
CA GLU A 296 16.29 13.13 -4.01
C GLU A 296 15.80 11.84 -4.72
N ALA A 297 15.87 10.69 -4.06
CA ALA A 297 15.39 9.40 -4.60
C ALA A 297 13.85 9.31 -4.74
N LEU A 298 13.12 10.19 -4.06
CA LEU A 298 11.66 10.30 -4.13
C LEU A 298 11.22 11.47 -5.01
N MET A 299 12.16 12.18 -5.64
CA MET A 299 11.78 13.27 -6.53
C MET A 299 10.92 12.75 -7.67
N PRO A 300 9.89 13.52 -8.07
CA PRO A 300 9.01 13.15 -9.17
C PRO A 300 9.77 12.75 -10.45
N PRO A 301 9.26 11.80 -11.25
CA PRO A 301 9.86 11.50 -12.55
C PRO A 301 9.73 12.69 -13.50
N GLN A 302 10.65 12.78 -14.46
CA GLN A 302 10.55 13.71 -15.57
C GLN A 302 10.06 13.00 -16.83
N ASP A 303 9.15 13.63 -17.57
CA ASP A 303 8.61 13.13 -18.83
C ASP A 303 8.20 14.30 -19.75
N THR A 304 7.42 14.02 -20.80
CA THR A 304 6.99 15.05 -21.75
C THR A 304 6.14 16.14 -21.12
N ARG A 305 5.39 15.86 -20.04
CA ARG A 305 4.51 16.83 -19.35
C ARG A 305 5.16 17.47 -18.12
N GLN A 306 6.02 16.76 -17.40
CA GLN A 306 6.57 17.20 -16.12
C GLN A 306 8.09 17.28 -16.18
N ARG A 307 8.66 18.48 -16.01
CA ARG A 307 10.10 18.73 -16.15
C ARG A 307 10.64 19.57 -15.01
N ARG A 308 11.89 19.31 -14.61
CA ARG A 308 12.60 20.09 -13.59
C ARG A 308 13.61 21.03 -14.27
N THR A 309 13.51 22.33 -13.99
CA THR A 309 14.44 23.37 -14.44
C THR A 309 15.01 24.08 -13.22
N GLY A 310 16.26 23.74 -12.86
CA GLY A 310 16.84 24.15 -11.58
C GLY A 310 16.06 23.53 -10.41
N ASP A 311 15.55 24.36 -9.51
CA ASP A 311 14.73 23.92 -8.36
C ASP A 311 13.23 23.96 -8.64
N ALA A 312 12.82 24.50 -9.79
CA ALA A 312 11.43 24.62 -10.19
C ALA A 312 10.98 23.47 -11.09
N TRP A 313 9.76 23.01 -10.84
CA TRP A 313 9.03 22.08 -11.67
C TRP A 313 8.07 22.84 -12.58
N LEU A 314 8.01 22.39 -13.83
CA LEU A 314 7.05 22.84 -14.83
C LEU A 314 6.22 21.63 -15.26
N ILE A 315 4.90 21.76 -15.11
CA ILE A 315 3.93 20.77 -15.58
C ILE A 315 3.11 21.43 -16.66
N VAL A 316 3.02 20.82 -17.83
CA VAL A 316 2.31 21.39 -19.00
C VAL A 316 1.14 20.51 -19.41
N ARG A 317 0.08 21.15 -19.93
CA ARG A 317 -1.01 20.47 -20.61
C ARG A 317 -0.50 19.88 -21.92
N GLN A 318 -0.81 18.63 -22.18
CA GLN A 318 -0.41 17.95 -23.41
C GLN A 318 -1.46 18.17 -24.50
N ASP A 319 -1.05 18.68 -25.67
CA ASP A 319 -1.92 18.75 -26.86
C ASP A 319 -1.80 17.44 -27.66
N PRO A 320 -2.84 16.60 -27.78
CA PRO A 320 -2.77 15.33 -28.50
C PRO A 320 -2.42 15.47 -29.99
N LYS A 321 -2.59 16.66 -30.58
CA LYS A 321 -2.23 16.93 -32.00
C LYS A 321 -0.75 17.21 -32.19
N ASP A 322 -0.03 17.54 -31.13
CA ASP A 322 1.40 17.84 -31.20
C ASP A 322 2.24 16.58 -31.45
N SER A 323 2.53 16.28 -32.72
CA SER A 323 3.36 15.14 -33.10
C SER A 323 4.87 15.38 -32.99
N THR A 324 5.30 16.57 -32.52
CA THR A 324 6.73 16.93 -32.47
C THR A 324 7.48 16.22 -31.35
N LEU A 325 6.76 15.74 -30.33
CA LEU A 325 7.30 14.98 -29.22
C LEU A 325 7.03 13.49 -29.44
N SER A 326 8.10 12.70 -29.49
CA SER A 326 8.03 11.24 -29.46
C SER A 326 8.94 10.73 -28.35
N GLU A 327 8.52 9.66 -27.68
CA GLU A 327 9.31 8.99 -26.65
C GLU A 327 9.77 7.61 -27.16
N PRO A 328 11.02 7.18 -26.86
CA PRO A 328 11.44 5.83 -27.19
C PRO A 328 10.52 4.80 -26.53
N PHE A 329 10.05 3.84 -27.31
CA PHE A 329 9.19 2.75 -26.83
C PHE A 329 9.61 1.44 -27.50
N SER A 330 10.06 0.48 -26.70
CA SER A 330 10.63 -0.78 -27.18
C SER A 330 9.62 -1.93 -27.17
N GLY A 331 9.98 -3.04 -27.81
CA GLY A 331 9.17 -4.27 -27.76
C GLY A 331 9.00 -4.81 -26.34
N SER A 332 10.01 -4.70 -25.48
CA SER A 332 9.88 -5.08 -24.07
C SER A 332 8.96 -4.16 -23.28
N ASP A 333 8.88 -2.87 -23.65
CA ASP A 333 7.90 -1.94 -23.06
C ASP A 333 6.47 -2.31 -23.49
N MET A 334 6.29 -2.74 -24.75
CA MET A 334 4.98 -3.21 -25.25
C MET A 334 4.44 -4.36 -24.40
N ASP A 335 5.27 -5.38 -24.15
CA ASP A 335 4.84 -6.56 -23.39
C ASP A 335 4.44 -6.19 -21.95
N LEU A 336 5.19 -5.29 -21.31
CA LEU A 336 4.90 -4.82 -19.96
C LEU A 336 3.58 -4.02 -19.91
N TYR A 337 3.40 -3.09 -20.83
CA TYR A 337 2.28 -2.13 -20.80
C TYR A 337 1.04 -2.59 -21.55
N LEU A 338 1.07 -3.77 -22.17
CA LEU A 338 -0.11 -4.51 -22.66
C LEU A 338 -0.45 -5.73 -21.81
N GLY A 339 0.47 -6.14 -20.91
CA GLY A 339 0.32 -7.31 -20.07
C GLY A 339 -0.88 -7.26 -19.13
N SER A 340 -1.36 -8.45 -18.77
CA SER A 340 -2.38 -8.64 -17.73
C SER A 340 -1.70 -8.86 -16.38
N ASP A 341 -2.32 -8.38 -15.31
CA ASP A 341 -1.94 -8.72 -13.93
C ASP A 341 -3.19 -9.03 -13.10
N MET A 342 -3.04 -9.17 -11.78
CA MET A 342 -4.12 -9.56 -10.89
C MET A 342 -5.23 -8.51 -10.74
N PHE A 343 -4.92 -7.23 -10.97
CA PHE A 343 -5.85 -6.11 -10.87
C PHE A 343 -6.28 -5.61 -12.26
N ILE A 344 -5.41 -5.73 -13.26
CA ILE A 344 -5.63 -5.32 -14.64
C ILE A 344 -5.81 -6.60 -15.48
N GLN A 345 -7.01 -7.20 -15.45
CA GLN A 345 -7.30 -8.48 -16.10
C GLN A 345 -7.57 -8.35 -17.61
N THR A 346 -6.62 -7.78 -18.36
CA THR A 346 -6.70 -7.53 -19.82
C THR A 346 -7.08 -8.76 -20.65
N ALA A 347 -6.64 -9.95 -20.26
CA ALA A 347 -6.91 -11.18 -20.99
C ALA A 347 -8.32 -11.76 -20.77
N HIS A 348 -9.11 -11.18 -19.85
CA HIS A 348 -10.42 -11.72 -19.53
C HIS A 348 -11.45 -11.48 -20.66
N PRO A 349 -12.26 -12.47 -21.07
CA PRO A 349 -13.20 -12.34 -22.19
C PRO A 349 -14.16 -11.14 -22.06
N ARG A 350 -14.71 -10.89 -20.86
CA ARG A 350 -15.61 -9.74 -20.60
C ARG A 350 -14.93 -8.39 -20.88
N ILE A 351 -13.64 -8.25 -20.56
CA ILE A 351 -12.87 -7.02 -20.80
C ILE A 351 -12.58 -6.87 -22.29
N GLN A 352 -12.15 -7.95 -22.95
CA GLN A 352 -11.85 -7.92 -24.39
C GLN A 352 -13.07 -7.65 -25.26
N GLU A 353 -14.22 -8.24 -24.91
CA GLU A 353 -15.47 -8.02 -25.62
C GLU A 353 -15.94 -6.57 -25.47
N LEU A 354 -15.95 -6.05 -24.25
CA LEU A 354 -16.34 -4.67 -23.99
C LEU A 354 -15.37 -3.67 -24.65
N ALA A 355 -14.05 -3.90 -24.59
CA ALA A 355 -13.07 -3.04 -25.26
C ALA A 355 -13.34 -2.98 -26.77
N ARG A 356 -13.68 -4.10 -27.40
CA ARG A 356 -14.03 -4.19 -28.83
C ARG A 356 -15.34 -3.47 -29.15
N GLU A 357 -16.33 -3.56 -28.26
CA GLU A 357 -17.60 -2.84 -28.38
C GLU A 357 -17.39 -1.32 -28.32
N ILE A 358 -16.66 -0.83 -27.31
CA ILE A 358 -16.40 0.59 -27.10
C ILE A 358 -15.61 1.19 -28.27
N VAL A 359 -14.54 0.51 -28.68
CA VAL A 359 -13.67 1.00 -29.76
C VAL A 359 -14.36 0.87 -31.12
N GLY A 360 -15.22 -0.15 -31.30
CA GLY A 360 -15.95 -0.41 -32.54
C GLY A 360 -14.99 -0.57 -33.73
N ARG A 361 -15.20 0.25 -34.77
CA ARG A 361 -14.23 0.34 -35.87
C ARG A 361 -13.00 1.11 -35.37
N ALA A 362 -11.90 0.37 -35.19
CA ALA A 362 -10.64 0.91 -34.71
C ALA A 362 -10.23 2.17 -35.49
N GLU A 363 -10.05 3.27 -34.76
CA GLU A 363 -9.40 4.48 -35.23
C GLU A 363 -7.91 4.45 -34.87
N ASN A 364 -7.26 5.61 -34.91
CA ASN A 364 -5.95 5.77 -34.33
C ASN A 364 -5.97 5.51 -32.81
N PRO A 365 -4.83 5.13 -32.19
CA PRO A 365 -4.76 4.81 -30.77
C PRO A 365 -5.34 5.88 -29.83
N TRP A 366 -5.17 7.17 -30.15
CA TRP A 366 -5.71 8.26 -29.35
C TRP A 366 -7.25 8.32 -29.41
N GLY A 367 -7.85 8.21 -30.60
CA GLY A 367 -9.30 8.18 -30.76
C GLY A 367 -9.94 7.01 -30.00
N ASN A 368 -9.29 5.84 -30.03
CA ASN A 368 -9.73 4.67 -29.28
C ASN A 368 -9.62 4.90 -27.76
N ALA A 369 -8.53 5.52 -27.28
CA ALA A 369 -8.36 5.88 -25.88
C ALA A 369 -9.43 6.89 -25.39
N VAL A 370 -9.79 7.87 -26.21
CA VAL A 370 -10.87 8.83 -25.91
C VAL A 370 -12.23 8.15 -25.78
N ARG A 371 -12.56 7.19 -26.66
CA ARG A 371 -13.82 6.41 -26.52
C ARG A 371 -13.87 5.62 -25.22
N ILE A 372 -12.75 5.00 -24.84
CA ILE A 372 -12.64 4.26 -23.58
C ILE A 372 -12.77 5.21 -22.39
N HIS A 373 -12.10 6.37 -22.45
CA HIS A 373 -12.21 7.42 -21.44
C HIS A 373 -13.67 7.84 -21.23
N ASP A 374 -14.36 8.22 -22.31
CA ASP A 374 -15.73 8.72 -22.26
C ASP A 374 -16.69 7.64 -21.74
N TRP A 375 -16.49 6.39 -22.16
CA TRP A 375 -17.28 5.28 -21.65
C TRP A 375 -17.06 5.06 -20.16
N VAL A 376 -15.82 5.03 -19.66
CA VAL A 376 -15.54 4.85 -18.23
C VAL A 376 -16.13 6.00 -17.43
N TYR A 377 -15.91 7.25 -17.84
CA TYR A 377 -16.46 8.42 -17.19
C TYR A 377 -17.99 8.39 -17.13
N ALA A 378 -18.66 7.94 -18.19
CA ALA A 378 -20.12 7.91 -18.25
C ALA A 378 -20.74 6.71 -17.50
N ASN A 379 -20.04 5.58 -17.40
CA ASN A 379 -20.63 4.31 -16.93
C ASN A 379 -20.15 3.86 -15.55
N ILE A 380 -19.17 4.54 -14.95
CA ILE A 380 -18.71 4.27 -13.59
C ILE A 380 -19.10 5.44 -12.69
N ALA A 381 -19.89 5.16 -11.66
CA ALA A 381 -20.27 6.16 -10.68
C ALA A 381 -19.08 6.49 -9.77
N LYS A 382 -18.91 7.78 -9.44
CA LYS A 382 -17.81 8.30 -8.60
C LYS A 382 -18.17 8.12 -7.13
N GLU A 383 -18.29 6.86 -6.73
CA GLU A 383 -18.60 6.41 -5.38
C GLU A 383 -17.49 5.45 -4.96
N SER A 384 -16.81 5.69 -3.84
CA SER A 384 -15.76 4.79 -3.40
C SER A 384 -16.31 3.41 -3.07
N VAL A 385 -15.57 2.39 -3.49
CA VAL A 385 -15.86 1.00 -3.19
C VAL A 385 -14.69 0.47 -2.39
N LEU A 386 -14.93 -0.08 -1.20
CA LEU A 386 -13.91 -0.79 -0.43
C LEU A 386 -13.76 -2.20 -1.00
N SER A 387 -13.24 -2.27 -2.22
CA SER A 387 -12.82 -3.50 -2.87
C SER A 387 -11.36 -3.39 -3.25
N VAL A 388 -10.69 -4.52 -3.38
CA VAL A 388 -9.42 -4.57 -4.10
C VAL A 388 -9.74 -4.16 -5.56
N PRO A 389 -9.23 -3.02 -6.07
CA PRO A 389 -9.66 -2.49 -7.36
C PRO A 389 -9.20 -3.41 -8.47
N SER A 390 -10.08 -4.31 -8.89
CA SER A 390 -9.85 -5.24 -10.00
C SER A 390 -10.75 -4.84 -11.15
N ALA A 391 -10.25 -4.81 -12.39
CA ALA A 391 -11.01 -4.32 -13.54
C ALA A 391 -12.33 -5.09 -13.72
N LEU A 392 -12.36 -6.38 -13.41
CA LEU A 392 -13.58 -7.19 -13.43
C LEU A 392 -14.59 -6.77 -12.35
N THR A 393 -14.11 -6.56 -11.13
CA THR A 393 -14.94 -6.08 -10.02
C THR A 393 -15.54 -4.72 -10.37
N VAL A 394 -14.74 -3.78 -10.89
CA VAL A 394 -15.24 -2.45 -11.29
C VAL A 394 -16.27 -2.55 -12.42
N LEU A 395 -16.03 -3.43 -13.39
CA LEU A 395 -16.97 -3.66 -14.49
C LEU A 395 -18.31 -4.24 -14.01
N GLU A 396 -18.31 -5.03 -12.95
CA GLU A 396 -19.52 -5.60 -12.36
C GLU A 396 -20.27 -4.58 -11.51
N VAL A 397 -19.54 -3.90 -10.62
CA VAL A 397 -20.09 -3.00 -9.61
C VAL A 397 -20.54 -1.66 -10.22
N ARG A 398 -19.84 -1.20 -11.27
CA ARG A 398 -20.07 0.10 -11.93
C ARG A 398 -19.93 1.31 -11.00
N LYS A 399 -19.12 1.19 -9.97
CA LYS A 399 -18.79 2.23 -9.00
C LYS A 399 -17.32 2.16 -8.65
N GLY A 400 -16.74 3.30 -8.29
CA GLY A 400 -15.39 3.38 -7.74
C GLY A 400 -14.86 4.81 -7.72
N ASP A 401 -13.69 5.00 -7.12
CA ASP A 401 -12.96 6.26 -7.14
C ASP A 401 -11.87 6.28 -8.21
N CYS A 402 -10.87 7.16 -8.06
CA CYS A 402 -9.76 7.31 -8.99
C CYS A 402 -9.07 5.98 -9.36
N ASN A 403 -9.02 5.04 -8.42
CA ASN A 403 -8.31 3.79 -8.61
C ASN A 403 -9.09 2.82 -9.48
N GLU A 404 -10.37 2.61 -9.18
CA GLU A 404 -11.24 1.77 -9.99
C GLU A 404 -11.36 2.30 -11.42
N HIS A 405 -11.47 3.62 -11.60
CA HIS A 405 -11.50 4.26 -12.91
C HIS A 405 -10.18 4.03 -13.67
N ALA A 406 -9.03 4.26 -13.03
CA ALA A 406 -7.72 4.06 -13.65
C ALA A 406 -7.46 2.59 -13.99
N VAL A 407 -7.82 1.65 -13.10
CA VAL A 407 -7.66 0.21 -13.31
C VAL A 407 -8.54 -0.30 -14.45
N LEU A 408 -9.84 0.02 -14.45
CA LEU A 408 -10.75 -0.42 -15.51
C LEU A 408 -10.38 0.21 -16.85
N PHE A 409 -10.08 1.52 -16.88
CA PHE A 409 -9.59 2.17 -18.09
C PHE A 409 -8.35 1.47 -18.63
N THR A 410 -7.37 1.18 -17.76
CA THR A 410 -6.11 0.55 -18.16
C THR A 410 -6.37 -0.84 -18.74
N ALA A 411 -7.23 -1.64 -18.11
CA ALA A 411 -7.58 -2.97 -18.61
C ALA A 411 -8.23 -2.93 -20.00
N LEU A 412 -9.19 -2.00 -20.21
CA LEU A 412 -9.87 -1.81 -21.49
C LEU A 412 -8.91 -1.30 -22.58
N ALA A 413 -8.07 -0.31 -22.26
CA ALA A 413 -7.10 0.26 -23.19
C ALA A 413 -6.06 -0.78 -23.62
N ARG A 414 -5.51 -1.55 -22.67
CA ARG A 414 -4.60 -2.66 -22.98
C ARG A 414 -5.28 -3.73 -23.83
N ALA A 415 -6.55 -4.06 -23.56
CA ALA A 415 -7.31 -5.03 -24.34
C ALA A 415 -7.61 -4.54 -25.78
N ALA A 416 -7.66 -3.22 -25.97
CA ALA A 416 -7.73 -2.58 -27.28
C ALA A 416 -6.35 -2.44 -27.98
N GLY A 417 -5.27 -2.97 -27.39
CA GLY A 417 -3.93 -2.92 -27.94
C GLY A 417 -3.21 -1.59 -27.72
N ILE A 418 -3.66 -0.77 -26.77
CA ILE A 418 -3.04 0.52 -26.43
C ILE A 418 -2.17 0.34 -25.19
N PRO A 419 -0.83 0.47 -25.28
CA PRO A 419 0.02 0.34 -24.11
C PRO A 419 -0.34 1.41 -23.08
N THR A 420 -0.64 0.97 -21.86
CA THR A 420 -1.20 1.85 -20.81
C THR A 420 -0.56 1.55 -19.46
N ARG A 421 -0.26 2.60 -18.69
CA ARG A 421 0.25 2.51 -17.31
C ARG A 421 -0.55 3.42 -16.38
N ILE A 422 -0.53 3.12 -15.09
CA ILE A 422 -1.16 3.97 -14.07
C ILE A 422 -0.08 4.89 -13.50
N ALA A 423 -0.38 6.19 -13.45
CA ALA A 423 0.38 7.19 -12.73
C ALA A 423 -0.30 7.46 -11.39
N ILE A 424 0.51 7.60 -10.34
CA ILE A 424 0.05 7.94 -8.99
C ILE A 424 0.73 9.24 -8.60
N GLY A 425 -0.06 10.18 -8.07
CA GLY A 425 0.45 11.48 -7.69
C GLY A 425 -0.56 12.36 -6.99
N LEU A 426 -0.52 13.65 -7.31
CA LEU A 426 -1.32 14.70 -6.66
C LEU A 426 -2.14 15.48 -7.68
N VAL A 427 -3.37 15.85 -7.31
CA VAL A 427 -4.24 16.73 -8.12
C VAL A 427 -4.86 17.81 -7.24
N TRP A 428 -4.95 19.03 -7.77
CA TRP A 428 -5.61 20.13 -7.06
C TRP A 428 -7.11 19.91 -6.97
N SER A 429 -7.66 20.01 -5.76
CA SER A 429 -9.10 20.01 -5.52
C SER A 429 -9.58 21.39 -5.08
N PRO A 430 -10.36 22.12 -5.90
CA PRO A 430 -10.96 23.39 -5.51
C PRO A 430 -11.84 23.27 -4.25
N ALA A 431 -12.54 22.15 -4.08
CA ALA A 431 -13.41 21.91 -2.93
C ALA A 431 -12.63 21.78 -1.61
N LEU A 432 -11.41 21.24 -1.66
CA LEU A 432 -10.52 21.11 -0.50
C LEU A 432 -9.54 22.29 -0.37
N ALA A 433 -9.45 23.14 -1.39
CA ALA A 433 -8.40 24.15 -1.54
C ALA A 433 -7.00 23.59 -1.25
N SER A 434 -6.76 22.35 -1.67
CA SER A 434 -5.55 21.56 -1.37
C SER A 434 -5.32 20.52 -2.47
N PHE A 435 -4.10 19.97 -2.55
CA PHE A 435 -3.79 18.83 -3.39
C PHE A 435 -4.16 17.52 -2.70
N GLY A 436 -4.92 16.66 -3.37
CA GLY A 436 -5.23 15.30 -2.92
C GLY A 436 -4.40 14.27 -3.68
N TYR A 437 -4.15 13.12 -3.06
CA TYR A 437 -3.59 11.97 -3.76
C TYR A 437 -4.59 11.43 -4.78
N HIS A 438 -4.08 11.04 -5.95
CA HIS A 438 -4.90 10.62 -7.09
C HIS A 438 -4.15 9.61 -7.95
N ALA A 439 -4.92 8.77 -8.65
CA ALA A 439 -4.40 7.83 -9.64
C ALA A 439 -5.10 8.07 -10.99
N TRP A 440 -4.34 8.02 -12.08
CA TRP A 440 -4.87 8.23 -13.42
C TRP A 440 -4.10 7.42 -14.47
N PRO A 441 -4.71 7.06 -15.60
CA PRO A 441 -4.04 6.34 -16.67
C PRO A 441 -3.19 7.25 -17.57
N GLU A 442 -2.10 6.69 -18.08
CA GLU A 442 -1.30 7.23 -19.17
C GLU A 442 -1.28 6.24 -20.33
N VAL A 443 -1.69 6.67 -21.52
CA VAL A 443 -1.68 5.85 -22.74
C VAL A 443 -0.51 6.21 -23.63
N TYR A 444 0.12 5.21 -24.26
CA TYR A 444 1.18 5.44 -25.23
C TYR A 444 0.61 5.56 -26.65
N VAL A 445 0.72 6.75 -27.25
CA VAL A 445 0.24 7.08 -28.60
C VAL A 445 1.33 7.73 -29.46
N GLY A 446 2.57 7.24 -29.32
CA GLY A 446 3.80 7.86 -29.84
C GLY A 446 4.59 8.64 -28.77
N ARG A 447 3.91 8.93 -27.67
CA ARG A 447 4.39 9.43 -26.37
C ARG A 447 3.36 9.07 -25.31
N TRP A 448 3.72 9.17 -24.04
CA TRP A 448 2.77 8.97 -22.94
C TRP A 448 1.85 10.19 -22.81
N MET A 449 0.54 9.96 -22.90
CA MET A 449 -0.50 10.98 -22.72
C MET A 449 -1.31 10.65 -21.47
N ALA A 450 -1.33 11.56 -20.51
CA ALA A 450 -2.14 11.40 -19.30
C ALA A 450 -3.60 11.78 -19.57
N MET A 451 -4.50 10.91 -19.13
CA MET A 451 -5.95 11.11 -19.20
C MET A 451 -6.53 10.92 -17.79
N ASP A 452 -7.69 11.49 -17.50
CA ASP A 452 -8.37 11.28 -16.22
C ASP A 452 -9.87 10.97 -16.43
N PRO A 453 -10.24 9.68 -16.51
CA PRO A 453 -11.63 9.27 -16.65
C PRO A 453 -12.46 9.45 -15.37
N THR A 454 -11.85 9.79 -14.23
CA THR A 454 -12.59 10.12 -12.99
C THR A 454 -13.11 11.56 -13.06
N PHE A 455 -12.29 12.50 -13.50
CA PHE A 455 -12.66 13.91 -13.67
C PHE A 455 -13.20 14.24 -15.07
N GLY A 456 -13.19 13.29 -16.00
CA GLY A 456 -13.68 13.49 -17.36
C GLY A 456 -12.73 14.31 -18.23
N GLU A 457 -11.43 14.28 -17.90
CA GLU A 457 -10.40 15.01 -18.63
C GLU A 457 -9.72 14.09 -19.66
N CYS A 458 -10.08 14.25 -20.95
CA CYS A 458 -9.39 13.52 -22.02
C CYS A 458 -7.87 13.78 -22.04
N THR A 459 -7.43 14.94 -21.55
CA THR A 459 -6.03 15.22 -21.25
C THR A 459 -5.93 15.82 -19.86
N ALA A 460 -5.21 15.17 -18.97
CA ALA A 460 -5.05 15.60 -17.58
C ALA A 460 -4.45 17.02 -17.51
N ASN A 461 -5.13 17.91 -16.78
CA ASN A 461 -4.74 19.30 -16.62
C ASN A 461 -3.35 19.47 -15.92
N PRO A 462 -2.72 20.66 -15.94
CA PRO A 462 -1.40 20.88 -15.33
C PRO A 462 -1.31 20.70 -13.81
N THR A 463 -2.44 20.58 -13.10
CA THR A 463 -2.44 20.33 -11.64
C THR A 463 -2.19 18.86 -11.29
N HIS A 464 -2.14 17.97 -12.28
CA HIS A 464 -1.73 16.57 -12.10
C HIS A 464 -0.20 16.46 -11.99
N ILE A 465 0.29 16.38 -10.75
CA ILE A 465 1.70 16.22 -10.40
C ILE A 465 1.97 14.73 -10.20
N LYS A 466 2.72 14.12 -11.11
CA LYS A 466 3.05 12.69 -11.07
C LYS A 466 4.15 12.42 -10.06
N LEU A 467 3.94 11.50 -9.12
CA LEU A 467 4.98 11.09 -8.17
C LEU A 467 5.70 9.82 -8.62
N PHE A 468 4.96 8.84 -9.16
CA PHE A 468 5.54 7.63 -9.75
C PHE A 468 4.51 6.91 -10.62
N THR A 469 4.95 5.85 -11.32
CA THR A 469 4.07 4.93 -12.07
C THR A 469 4.00 3.59 -11.37
N GLY A 470 2.82 2.98 -11.34
CA GLY A 470 2.62 1.71 -10.66
C GLY A 470 1.15 1.32 -10.52
N GLY A 471 0.90 0.03 -10.34
CA GLY A 471 -0.41 -0.49 -9.95
C GLY A 471 -0.64 -0.33 -8.44
N ILE A 472 -1.65 -1.04 -7.95
CA ILE A 472 -2.03 -1.05 -6.52
C ILE A 472 -0.88 -1.53 -5.63
N ASP A 473 -0.05 -2.44 -6.14
CA ASP A 473 1.15 -2.97 -5.48
C ASP A 473 2.17 -1.88 -5.11
N GLN A 474 2.18 -0.76 -5.84
CA GLN A 474 3.12 0.35 -5.61
C GLN A 474 2.60 1.40 -4.62
N TRP A 475 1.34 1.32 -4.18
CA TRP A 475 0.75 2.30 -3.26
C TRP A 475 1.50 2.49 -1.95
N PRO A 476 2.12 1.47 -1.32
CA PRO A 476 2.92 1.67 -0.11
C PRO A 476 3.98 2.76 -0.29
N ARG A 477 4.45 3.02 -1.51
CA ARG A 477 5.41 4.09 -1.81
C ARG A 477 4.85 5.50 -1.57
N LEU A 478 3.53 5.70 -1.62
CA LEU A 478 2.90 7.00 -1.27
C LEU A 478 3.22 7.41 0.17
N MET A 479 3.43 6.43 1.05
CA MET A 479 3.70 6.66 2.47
C MET A 479 4.97 7.47 2.70
N ALA A 480 5.96 7.35 1.80
CA ALA A 480 7.19 8.15 1.88
C ALA A 480 6.96 9.65 1.56
N TYR A 481 5.81 10.01 1.00
CA TYR A 481 5.43 11.39 0.67
C TYR A 481 4.52 12.00 1.72
N ILE A 482 3.63 11.21 2.34
CA ILE A 482 2.63 11.69 3.30
C ILE A 482 3.32 12.40 4.47
N GLY A 483 2.92 13.66 4.72
CA GLY A 483 3.48 14.51 5.77
C GLY A 483 4.88 15.08 5.48
N ALA A 484 5.61 14.53 4.51
CA ALA A 484 6.95 14.97 4.12
C ALA A 484 6.93 15.98 2.97
N ILE A 485 6.17 15.70 1.90
CA ILE A 485 6.15 16.53 0.70
C ILE A 485 5.51 17.91 0.98
N ARG A 486 6.14 18.96 0.44
CA ARG A 486 5.62 20.33 0.44
C ARG A 486 5.62 20.89 -0.97
N LEU A 487 4.56 21.63 -1.29
CA LEU A 487 4.36 22.29 -2.58
C LEU A 487 4.31 23.81 -2.38
N GLU A 488 5.00 24.55 -3.23
CA GLU A 488 4.89 26.01 -3.35
C GLU A 488 4.61 26.35 -4.80
N ILE A 489 3.43 26.90 -5.08
CA ILE A 489 3.04 27.33 -6.42
C ILE A 489 3.70 28.67 -6.71
N LEU A 490 4.27 28.80 -7.91
CA LEU A 490 4.92 30.00 -8.38
C LEU A 490 3.93 30.80 -9.24
N GLU A 491 3.97 32.13 -9.13
CA GLU A 491 3.24 33.00 -10.06
C GLU A 491 3.76 32.82 -11.48
N ASP A 492 2.84 32.80 -12.44
CA ASP A 492 3.17 32.79 -13.86
C ASP A 492 3.81 34.13 -14.26
N ARG A 493 5.13 34.24 -14.06
CA ARG A 493 5.92 35.19 -14.82
C ARG A 493 6.01 34.65 -16.24
N GLN A 494 5.17 35.18 -17.14
CA GLN A 494 5.41 35.10 -18.57
C GLN A 494 6.90 35.35 -18.84
N PRO A 495 7.59 34.51 -19.62
CA PRO A 495 8.94 34.87 -20.05
C PRO A 495 8.88 36.20 -20.82
N PRO A 496 9.86 37.11 -20.64
CA PRO A 496 9.92 38.31 -21.45
C PRO A 496 9.98 37.89 -22.93
N VAL A 497 9.08 38.47 -23.71
CA VAL A 497 8.89 38.28 -25.16
C VAL A 497 10.20 38.40 -25.93
#